data_AF-A0A0N5BQD8-F1
#
_entry.id   AF-A0A0N5BQD8-F1
#
_cell.length_a   1.000
_cell.length_b   1.000
_cell.length_c   1.000
_cell.angle_alpha   90.00
_cell.angle_beta   90.00
_cell.angle_gamma   90.00
#
_symmetry.space_group_name_H-M   'P 1'
#
loop_
_entity.id
_entity.type
_entity.pdbx_description
1 polymer ?
#
loop_
_entity_poly.entity_id
_entity_poly.type
_entity_poly.pdbx_seq_one_letter_code
_entity_poly.pdbx_strand_id
1 'polypeptide(L)'
;MSNNFFYQTFERIFNNRVTRLSSKDCISTNGTPKFYESCFNNIIYQVNNFALRKVVIEKDSNVINGITQFVQSLRSETIFDPRTSFDVHIPDFPTRQKLSYKELLQLRDIPMYYTISEERILLQLSTRDFKTWFKNEIITILDLLELYSPDIYFCTIPKNIIDIARCPLISSYSNKIILENEVYSYYRRVICLYSLITTDVMKFTQKREQLFKELNFLKKLLESLIVTMDIMGLRFTYFATNFTNHYPRTSFGSGPSRRLRDIVRIPEYKFAHLGDLVVNGLINLL
;
A
#
# COMPACT_ATOMS: atom_id res chain seq x y z
N MET A 1 -6.87 -14.74 -31.04
CA MET A 1 -6.35 -13.89 -29.96
C MET A 1 -5.61 -14.79 -28.99
N SER A 2 -4.31 -14.62 -28.79
CA SER A 2 -3.61 -15.41 -27.76
C SER A 2 -4.16 -14.97 -26.41
N ASN A 3 -4.71 -15.92 -25.64
CA ASN A 3 -4.99 -15.66 -24.23
C ASN A 3 -3.64 -15.52 -23.53
N ASN A 4 -3.15 -14.28 -23.43
CA ASN A 4 -1.90 -13.99 -22.75
C ASN A 4 -2.19 -14.06 -21.25
N PHE A 5 -2.14 -15.26 -20.70
CA PHE A 5 -2.08 -15.45 -19.26
C PHE A 5 -0.69 -15.06 -18.75
N PHE A 6 -0.62 -14.43 -17.59
CA PHE A 6 0.65 -14.02 -16.98
C PHE A 6 0.63 -14.15 -15.46
N TYR A 7 1.82 -14.21 -14.87
CA TYR A 7 2.04 -13.88 -13.46
C TYR A 7 2.32 -12.39 -13.34
N GLN A 8 1.93 -11.75 -12.24
CA GLN A 8 2.42 -10.40 -11.97
C GLN A 8 3.92 -10.47 -11.70
N THR A 9 4.67 -9.51 -12.23
CA THR A 9 6.09 -9.37 -11.93
C THR A 9 6.45 -7.92 -11.68
N PHE A 10 7.53 -7.67 -10.94
CA PHE A 10 8.22 -6.38 -10.90
C PHE A 10 9.72 -6.57 -10.75
N GLU A 11 10.46 -5.54 -11.12
CA GLU A 11 11.91 -5.47 -10.94
C GLU A 11 12.24 -4.35 -9.98
N ARG A 12 13.21 -4.61 -9.10
CA ARG A 12 13.77 -3.62 -8.21
C ARG A 12 15.26 -3.50 -8.41
N ILE A 13 15.74 -2.27 -8.54
CA ILE A 13 17.17 -1.95 -8.58
C ILE A 13 17.57 -1.31 -7.26
N PHE A 14 18.39 -2.02 -6.50
CA PHE A 14 18.94 -1.55 -5.23
C PHE A 14 20.42 -1.94 -5.12
N ASN A 15 21.28 -0.98 -4.76
CA ASN A 15 22.75 -1.16 -4.74
C ASN A 15 23.31 -1.80 -6.02
N ASN A 16 22.88 -1.32 -7.19
CA ASN A 16 23.24 -1.84 -8.53
C ASN A 16 22.90 -3.32 -8.78
N ARG A 17 22.07 -3.93 -7.93
CA ARG A 17 21.55 -5.29 -8.12
C ARG A 17 20.11 -5.23 -8.57
N VAL A 18 19.80 -6.00 -9.61
CA VAL A 18 18.43 -6.18 -10.10
C VAL A 18 17.84 -7.42 -9.42
N THR A 19 16.74 -7.23 -8.71
CA THR A 19 15.94 -8.31 -8.15
C THR A 19 14.60 -8.34 -8.85
N ARG A 20 14.27 -9.47 -9.49
CA ARG A 20 12.97 -9.69 -10.11
C ARG A 20 12.09 -10.52 -9.18
N LEU A 21 10.88 -10.05 -8.94
CA LEU A 21 9.88 -10.72 -8.12
C LEU A 21 8.66 -11.08 -8.96
N SER A 22 8.07 -12.23 -8.66
CA SER A 22 6.90 -12.77 -9.34
C SER A 22 5.84 -13.15 -8.33
N SER A 23 4.56 -12.96 -8.67
CA SER A 23 3.45 -13.40 -7.83
C SER A 23 3.42 -14.91 -7.65
N LYS A 24 4.00 -15.68 -8.58
CA LYS A 24 4.18 -17.14 -8.45
C LYS A 24 4.90 -17.53 -7.16
N ASP A 25 5.89 -16.74 -6.76
CA ASP A 25 6.85 -17.07 -5.69
C ASP A 25 6.54 -16.33 -4.38
N CYS A 26 5.42 -15.60 -4.31
CA CYS A 26 5.02 -14.79 -3.16
C CYS A 26 4.21 -15.58 -2.12
N ILE A 27 4.83 -16.60 -1.53
CA ILE A 27 4.21 -17.42 -0.48
C ILE A 27 4.31 -16.77 0.91
N SER A 28 3.41 -17.17 1.81
CA SER A 28 3.52 -16.83 3.23
C SER A 28 4.72 -17.54 3.87
N THR A 29 5.32 -16.90 4.88
CA THR A 29 6.53 -17.38 5.55
C THR A 29 6.20 -18.08 6.87
N ASN A 30 7.18 -18.80 7.43
CA ASN A 30 7.08 -19.33 8.78
C ASN A 30 7.19 -18.20 9.81
N GLY A 31 8.05 -17.21 9.55
CA GLY A 31 8.16 -15.99 10.34
C GLY A 31 7.10 -14.94 10.01
N THR A 32 7.10 -13.86 10.79
CA THR A 32 6.28 -12.67 10.59
C THR A 32 7.17 -11.51 10.15
N PRO A 33 7.57 -11.41 8.87
CA PRO A 33 8.37 -10.28 8.43
C PRO A 33 7.60 -8.97 8.72
N LYS A 34 8.29 -8.00 9.31
CA LYS A 34 7.72 -6.70 9.59
C LYS A 34 7.65 -5.93 8.28
N PHE A 35 6.47 -5.44 7.92
CA PHE A 35 6.31 -4.54 6.78
C PHE A 35 7.04 -3.23 7.07
N TYR A 36 7.69 -2.65 6.07
CA TYR A 36 8.41 -1.40 6.20
C TYR A 36 7.57 -0.29 6.86
N GLU A 37 8.15 0.31 7.91
CA GLU A 37 7.59 1.47 8.60
C GLU A 37 8.44 2.70 8.31
N SER A 38 7.81 3.70 7.72
CA SER A 38 8.46 4.94 7.33
C SER A 38 8.94 5.74 8.55
N CYS A 39 10.22 6.15 8.55
CA CYS A 39 10.75 7.09 9.53
C CYS A 39 10.03 8.46 9.50
N PHE A 40 9.42 8.82 8.37
CA PHE A 40 8.65 10.05 8.23
C PHE A 40 7.36 10.05 9.06
N ASN A 41 6.89 8.90 9.54
CA ASN A 41 5.75 8.85 10.47
C ASN A 41 6.01 9.71 11.71
N ASN A 42 7.20 9.59 12.31
CA ASN A 42 7.59 10.36 13.50
C ASN A 42 7.76 11.84 13.16
N ILE A 43 8.37 12.16 12.01
CA ILE A 43 8.57 13.54 11.55
C ILE A 43 7.22 14.24 11.35
N ILE A 44 6.29 13.60 10.63
CA ILE A 44 4.94 14.15 10.40
C ILE A 44 4.20 14.36 11.72
N TYR A 45 4.30 13.41 12.66
CA TYR A 45 3.72 13.55 14.00
C TYR A 45 4.28 14.76 14.75
N GLN A 46 5.62 14.92 14.76
CA GLN A 46 6.28 16.05 15.42
C GLN A 46 5.90 17.38 14.77
N VAL A 47 5.84 17.45 13.44
CA VAL A 47 5.43 18.65 12.70
C VAL A 47 4.00 19.03 13.01
N ASN A 48 3.07 18.06 13.06
CA ASN A 48 1.68 18.32 13.46
C ASN A 48 1.59 18.89 14.88
N ASN A 49 2.31 18.31 15.84
CA ASN A 49 2.31 18.80 17.23
C ASN A 49 2.92 20.20 17.35
N PHE A 50 4.04 20.45 16.65
CA PHE A 50 4.67 21.76 16.62
C PHE A 50 3.73 22.81 16.01
N ALA A 51 3.09 22.48 14.89
CA ALA A 51 2.10 23.33 14.24
C ALA A 51 0.91 23.64 15.16
N LEU A 52 0.29 22.61 15.76
CA LEU A 52 -0.81 22.78 16.71
C LEU A 52 -0.44 23.70 17.87
N ARG A 53 0.74 23.50 18.46
CA ARG A 53 1.23 24.36 19.55
C ARG A 53 1.41 25.81 19.09
N LYS A 54 2.10 26.04 17.97
CA LYS A 54 2.37 27.38 17.44
C LYS A 54 1.09 28.16 17.12
N VAL A 55 0.09 27.45 16.64
CA VAL A 55 -1.18 28.02 16.19
C VAL A 55 -2.17 28.24 17.33
N VAL A 56 -2.43 27.19 18.11
CA VAL A 56 -3.52 27.17 19.09
C VAL A 56 -3.08 27.80 20.41
N ILE A 57 -1.86 27.48 20.84
CA ILE A 57 -1.33 27.90 22.15
C ILE A 57 -0.63 29.25 22.00
N GLU A 58 0.33 29.35 21.07
CA GLU A 58 1.20 30.53 20.96
C GLU A 58 0.60 31.62 20.06
N LYS A 59 -0.38 31.30 19.21
CA LYS A 59 -1.02 32.22 18.25
C LYS A 59 0.01 33.01 17.43
N ASP A 60 1.07 32.32 17.01
CA ASP A 60 2.19 32.90 16.30
C ASP A 60 1.74 33.40 14.92
N SER A 61 2.12 34.62 14.53
CA SER A 61 1.77 35.19 13.23
C SER A 61 2.67 34.68 12.10
N ASN A 62 3.81 34.06 12.42
CA ASN A 62 4.83 33.55 11.49
C ASN A 62 4.95 32.01 11.50
N VAL A 63 3.88 31.31 11.87
CA VAL A 63 3.80 29.83 12.00
C VAL A 63 4.43 29.08 10.84
N ILE A 64 4.17 29.52 9.59
CA ILE A 64 4.65 28.83 8.39
C ILE A 64 6.18 28.77 8.36
N ASN A 65 6.86 29.89 8.63
CA ASN A 65 8.32 29.94 8.58
C ASN A 65 8.94 29.09 9.70
N GLY A 66 8.33 29.10 10.89
CA GLY A 66 8.75 28.24 12.01
C GLY A 66 8.58 26.75 11.71
N ILE A 67 7.46 26.36 11.06
CA ILE A 67 7.23 24.98 10.62
C ILE A 67 8.27 24.57 9.58
N THR A 68 8.56 25.42 8.58
CA THR A 68 9.56 25.13 7.55
C THR A 68 10.95 24.89 8.15
N GLN A 69 11.38 25.70 9.11
CA GLN A 69 12.67 25.52 9.78
C GLN A 69 12.73 24.24 10.62
N PHE A 70 11.68 23.95 11.39
CA PHE A 70 11.58 22.73 12.20
C PHE A 70 11.59 21.45 11.34
N VAL A 71 10.93 21.52 10.19
CA VAL A 71 10.96 20.46 9.18
C VAL A 71 12.37 20.20 8.65
N GLN A 72 13.11 21.27 8.32
CA GLN A 72 14.46 21.15 7.78
C GLN A 72 15.42 20.52 8.80
N SER A 73 15.32 20.87 10.08
CA SER A 73 16.14 20.28 11.13
C SER A 73 15.85 18.79 11.33
N LEU A 74 14.58 18.39 11.37
CA LEU A 74 14.22 16.97 11.50
C LEU A 74 14.73 16.14 10.31
N ARG A 75 14.67 16.68 9.10
CA ARG A 75 15.18 16.00 7.90
C ARG A 75 16.70 15.77 7.97
N SER A 76 17.47 16.73 8.47
CA SER A 76 18.93 16.59 8.60
C SER A 76 19.36 15.56 9.64
N GLU A 77 18.53 15.29 10.65
CA GLU A 77 18.83 14.36 11.75
C GLU A 77 18.35 12.92 11.46
N THR A 78 17.55 12.73 10.41
CA THR A 78 16.93 11.43 10.13
C THR A 78 17.87 10.51 9.35
N ILE A 79 18.29 9.42 9.98
CA ILE A 79 18.99 8.32 9.31
C ILE A 79 17.97 7.40 8.66
N PHE A 80 18.11 7.17 7.35
CA PHE A 80 17.22 6.32 6.58
C PHE A 80 17.83 4.95 6.31
N ASP A 81 17.08 3.88 6.60
CA ASP A 81 17.43 2.53 6.16
C ASP A 81 16.59 2.16 4.93
N PRO A 82 17.19 2.12 3.72
CA PRO A 82 16.47 1.89 2.47
C PRO A 82 16.17 0.42 2.16
N ARG A 83 16.15 -0.43 3.18
CA ARG A 83 15.89 -1.86 3.06
C ARG A 83 14.41 -2.16 3.34
N THR A 84 13.82 -2.97 2.47
CA THR A 84 12.49 -3.58 2.63
C THR A 84 12.59 -4.89 3.44
N SER A 85 11.45 -5.43 3.84
CA SER A 85 11.38 -6.70 4.57
C SER A 85 11.96 -7.90 3.82
N PHE A 86 12.14 -7.81 2.50
CA PHE A 86 12.69 -8.89 1.68
C PHE A 86 14.11 -8.60 1.16
N ASP A 87 14.70 -7.43 1.46
CA ASP A 87 16.13 -7.18 1.25
C ASP A 87 16.97 -7.68 2.41
N VAL A 88 16.40 -7.64 3.61
CA VAL A 88 17.04 -8.16 4.81
C VAL A 88 16.65 -9.62 4.93
N HIS A 89 17.62 -10.52 4.83
CA HIS A 89 17.43 -11.89 5.28
C HIS A 89 17.28 -11.86 6.80
N ILE A 90 16.08 -11.58 7.30
CA ILE A 90 15.76 -11.80 8.71
C ILE A 90 15.48 -13.30 8.79
N PRO A 91 16.35 -14.12 9.45
CA PRO A 91 15.98 -15.50 9.76
C PRO A 91 14.60 -15.53 10.39
N ASP A 92 13.81 -16.61 10.18
CA ASP A 92 12.40 -16.80 10.59
C ASP A 92 12.17 -16.61 12.11
N PHE A 93 12.46 -15.44 12.64
CA PHE A 93 12.18 -15.04 14.01
C PHE A 93 10.77 -14.47 14.02
N PRO A 94 9.88 -14.99 14.88
CA PRO A 94 8.59 -14.38 15.09
C PRO A 94 8.81 -12.95 15.61
N THR A 95 8.49 -11.95 14.80
CA THR A 95 8.56 -10.54 15.20
C THR A 95 7.30 -10.10 15.96
N ARG A 96 6.24 -10.91 15.90
CA ARG A 96 4.97 -10.71 16.60
C ARG A 96 4.30 -12.01 17.02
N GLN A 97 3.41 -11.91 18.00
CA GLN A 97 2.49 -12.98 18.37
C GLN A 97 1.52 -13.29 17.23
N LYS A 98 1.14 -14.57 17.12
CA LYS A 98 0.13 -15.04 16.16
C LYS A 98 -1.23 -14.43 16.49
N LEU A 99 -1.92 -13.95 15.46
CA LEU A 99 -3.26 -13.36 15.60
C LEU A 99 -4.33 -14.43 15.80
N SER A 100 -5.30 -14.13 16.66
CA SER A 100 -6.55 -14.86 16.80
C SER A 100 -7.48 -14.63 15.60
N TYR A 101 -8.50 -15.48 15.47
CA TYR A 101 -9.55 -15.34 14.46
C TYR A 101 -10.17 -13.94 14.42
N LYS A 102 -10.47 -13.35 15.59
CA LYS A 102 -11.10 -12.02 15.67
C LYS A 102 -10.15 -10.93 15.19
N GLU A 103 -8.87 -11.01 15.57
CA GLU A 103 -7.83 -10.06 15.16
C GLU A 103 -7.50 -10.19 13.67
N LEU A 104 -7.65 -11.38 13.09
CA LEU A 104 -7.47 -11.58 11.65
C LEU A 104 -8.49 -10.77 10.83
N LEU A 105 -9.73 -10.64 11.31
CA LEU A 105 -10.81 -9.91 10.63
C LEU A 105 -10.82 -8.40 10.89
N GLN A 106 -9.99 -7.88 11.79
CA GLN A 106 -9.95 -6.45 12.08
C GLN A 106 -9.25 -5.66 10.97
N LEU A 107 -9.71 -4.42 10.75
CA LEU A 107 -9.00 -3.46 9.92
C LEU A 107 -7.70 -3.05 10.61
N ARG A 108 -6.61 -2.98 9.85
CA ARG A 108 -5.28 -2.59 10.35
C ARG A 108 -4.85 -1.25 9.78
N ASP A 109 -3.97 -0.58 10.51
CA ASP A 109 -3.41 0.72 10.11
C ASP A 109 -2.34 0.60 9.01
N ILE A 110 -1.59 -0.50 8.98
CA ILE A 110 -0.49 -0.75 8.04
C ILE A 110 -0.60 -2.18 7.47
N PRO A 111 -0.22 -2.41 6.21
CA PRO A 111 -0.19 -3.76 5.64
C PRO A 111 0.68 -4.71 6.46
N MET A 112 0.31 -5.97 6.47
CA MET A 112 1.00 -6.98 7.28
C MET A 112 1.16 -8.28 6.48
N TYR A 113 2.28 -8.96 6.69
CA TYR A 113 2.47 -10.32 6.19
C TYR A 113 1.90 -11.34 7.18
N TYR A 114 1.26 -12.38 6.64
CA TYR A 114 0.69 -13.48 7.41
C TYR A 114 1.64 -14.66 7.43
N THR A 115 1.66 -15.38 8.55
CA THR A 115 2.32 -16.68 8.61
C THR A 115 1.51 -17.72 7.85
N ILE A 116 2.15 -18.83 7.44
CA ILE A 116 1.46 -20.01 6.89
C ILE A 116 0.33 -20.47 7.82
N SER A 117 0.54 -20.39 9.14
CA SER A 117 -0.45 -20.78 10.14
C SER A 117 -1.67 -19.86 10.18
N GLU A 118 -1.51 -18.57 9.92
CA GLU A 118 -2.61 -17.60 9.84
C GLU A 118 -3.31 -17.66 8.50
N GLU A 119 -2.56 -17.84 7.41
CA GLU A 119 -3.13 -18.09 6.08
C GLU A 119 -4.06 -19.30 6.11
N ARG A 120 -3.67 -20.42 6.73
CA ARG A 120 -4.55 -21.60 6.87
C ARG A 120 -5.87 -21.28 7.57
N ILE A 121 -5.85 -20.42 8.61
CA ILE A 121 -7.07 -19.99 9.30
C ILE A 121 -7.94 -19.15 8.36
N LEU A 122 -7.32 -18.20 7.65
CA LEU A 122 -8.01 -17.32 6.70
C LEU A 122 -8.64 -18.10 5.54
N LEU A 123 -7.96 -19.12 5.03
CA LEU A 123 -8.44 -19.97 3.94
C LEU A 123 -9.69 -20.78 4.33
N GLN A 124 -9.82 -21.15 5.61
CA GLN A 124 -10.95 -21.91 6.16
C GLN A 124 -12.17 -21.03 6.50
N LEU A 125 -12.07 -19.71 6.35
CA LEU A 125 -13.17 -18.80 6.66
C LEU A 125 -14.40 -19.05 5.78
N SER A 126 -15.57 -18.67 6.30
CA SER A 126 -16.77 -18.54 5.47
C SER A 126 -16.51 -17.53 4.34
N THR A 127 -17.20 -17.65 3.21
CA THR A 127 -17.10 -16.68 2.11
C THR A 127 -17.36 -15.25 2.57
N ARG A 128 -18.28 -15.05 3.53
CA ARG A 128 -18.58 -13.75 4.10
C ARG A 128 -17.39 -13.18 4.88
N ASP A 129 -16.79 -13.96 5.75
CA ASP A 129 -15.68 -13.50 6.60
C ASP A 129 -14.41 -13.32 5.77
N PHE A 130 -14.16 -14.19 4.80
CA PHE A 130 -13.06 -14.04 3.86
C PHE A 130 -13.18 -12.75 3.04
N LYS A 131 -14.37 -12.43 2.53
CA LYS A 131 -14.63 -11.14 1.87
C LYS A 131 -14.40 -9.94 2.79
N THR A 132 -14.75 -10.07 4.07
CA THR A 132 -14.53 -9.01 5.07
C THR A 132 -13.04 -8.77 5.29
N TRP A 133 -12.29 -9.84 5.51
CA TRP A 133 -10.83 -9.80 5.60
C TRP A 133 -10.20 -9.19 4.34
N PHE A 134 -10.60 -9.67 3.16
CA PHE A 134 -10.06 -9.18 1.88
C PHE A 134 -10.33 -7.70 1.66
N LYS A 135 -11.54 -7.21 1.99
CA LYS A 135 -11.87 -5.78 1.96
C LYS A 135 -10.94 -4.98 2.87
N ASN A 136 -10.70 -5.45 4.09
CA ASN A 136 -9.83 -4.77 5.04
C ASN A 136 -8.38 -4.69 4.53
N GLU A 137 -7.86 -5.77 3.93
CA GLU A 137 -6.53 -5.74 3.32
C GLU A 137 -6.42 -4.70 2.20
N ILE A 138 -7.44 -4.63 1.33
CA ILE A 138 -7.48 -3.63 0.25
C ILE A 138 -7.57 -2.21 0.82
N ILE A 139 -8.39 -1.97 1.85
CA ILE A 139 -8.50 -0.67 2.52
C ILE A 139 -7.13 -0.25 3.07
N THR A 140 -6.48 -1.11 3.84
CA THR A 140 -5.18 -0.83 4.44
C THR A 140 -4.11 -0.52 3.39
N ILE A 141 -4.10 -1.23 2.26
CA ILE A 141 -3.19 -0.94 1.14
C ILE A 141 -3.48 0.44 0.53
N LEU A 142 -4.75 0.76 0.27
CA LEU A 142 -5.16 2.02 -0.35
C LEU A 142 -4.90 3.22 0.55
N ASP A 143 -5.07 3.04 1.86
CA ASP A 143 -4.78 4.08 2.86
C ASP A 143 -3.31 4.44 2.91
N LEU A 144 -2.44 3.44 2.91
CA LEU A 144 -1.01 3.68 2.87
C LEU A 144 -0.61 4.36 1.56
N LEU A 145 -1.14 3.89 0.43
CA LEU A 145 -0.87 4.45 -0.90
C LEU A 145 -1.28 5.93 -1.01
N GLU A 146 -2.40 6.31 -0.38
CA GLU A 146 -2.92 7.68 -0.36
C GLU A 146 -1.90 8.69 0.20
N LEU A 147 -1.07 8.27 1.17
CA LEU A 147 -0.02 9.11 1.76
C LEU A 147 1.13 9.44 0.78
N TYR A 148 1.20 8.73 -0.35
CA TYR A 148 2.22 8.88 -1.39
C TYR A 148 1.63 9.41 -2.70
N SER A 149 0.38 9.88 -2.70
CA SER A 149 -0.27 10.48 -3.87
C SER A 149 -0.25 12.01 -3.77
N PRO A 150 0.19 12.72 -4.82
CA PRO A 150 0.32 14.18 -4.80
C PRO A 150 -1.01 14.95 -4.85
N ASP A 151 -2.09 14.38 -5.41
CA ASP A 151 -3.49 14.83 -5.26
C ASP A 151 -4.42 14.03 -6.21
N ILE A 152 -5.53 13.52 -5.65
CA ILE A 152 -6.75 13.04 -6.31
C ILE A 152 -6.54 12.09 -7.51
N TYR A 153 -6.16 10.83 -7.23
CA TYR A 153 -6.64 9.77 -8.12
C TYR A 153 -8.15 9.67 -7.93
N PHE A 154 -8.90 10.03 -8.97
CA PHE A 154 -10.33 9.79 -8.98
C PHE A 154 -10.56 8.30 -8.73
N CYS A 155 -11.36 7.98 -7.70
CA CYS A 155 -11.83 6.65 -7.34
C CYS A 155 -12.59 6.05 -8.52
N THR A 156 -11.85 5.55 -9.50
CA THR A 156 -12.35 5.01 -10.75
C THR A 156 -12.01 3.54 -10.80
N ILE A 157 -12.96 2.77 -11.32
CA ILE A 157 -12.78 1.35 -11.59
C ILE A 157 -12.07 1.26 -12.96
N PRO A 158 -10.89 0.61 -13.04
CA PRO A 158 -10.22 0.38 -14.32
C PRO A 158 -11.12 -0.36 -15.30
N LYS A 159 -10.99 -0.04 -16.59
CA LYS A 159 -11.75 -0.72 -17.67
C LYS A 159 -11.02 -1.94 -18.23
N ASN A 160 -9.74 -2.11 -17.90
CA ASN A 160 -8.88 -3.18 -18.40
C ASN A 160 -7.86 -3.58 -17.33
N ILE A 161 -7.11 -4.65 -17.62
CA ILE A 161 -6.12 -5.25 -16.71
C ILE A 161 -4.67 -4.96 -17.10
N ILE A 162 -4.43 -3.95 -17.97
CA ILE A 162 -3.10 -3.66 -18.53
C ILE A 162 -2.07 -3.45 -17.42
N ASP A 163 -2.47 -2.76 -16.35
CA ASP A 163 -1.57 -2.49 -15.23
C ASP A 163 -1.13 -3.74 -14.50
N ILE A 164 -1.94 -4.81 -14.47
CA ILE A 164 -1.57 -6.09 -13.86
C ILE A 164 -0.50 -6.81 -14.70
N ALA A 165 -0.62 -6.75 -16.02
CA ALA A 165 0.30 -7.41 -16.96
C ALA A 165 1.66 -6.72 -17.08
N ARG A 166 1.72 -5.43 -16.76
CA ARG A 166 2.96 -4.64 -16.81
C ARG A 166 4.00 -5.19 -15.82
N CYS A 167 5.28 -5.04 -16.12
CA CYS A 167 6.36 -5.28 -15.17
C CYS A 167 6.94 -3.91 -14.75
N PRO A 168 6.60 -3.36 -13.57
CA PRO A 168 7.14 -2.09 -13.12
C PRO A 168 8.60 -2.25 -12.72
N LEU A 169 9.39 -1.19 -12.95
CA LEU A 169 10.79 -1.08 -12.56
C LEU A 169 10.93 -0.02 -11.47
N ILE A 170 11.16 -0.46 -10.23
CA ILE A 170 11.36 0.42 -9.08
C ILE A 170 12.84 0.56 -8.79
N SER A 171 13.37 1.77 -8.91
CA SER A 171 14.80 2.01 -8.83
C SER A 171 15.10 3.26 -8.01
N SER A 172 16.25 3.26 -7.32
CA SER A 172 16.82 4.48 -6.72
C SER A 172 17.10 5.60 -7.74
N TYR A 173 17.16 5.28 -9.04
CA TYR A 173 17.29 6.23 -10.14
C TYR A 173 15.95 6.79 -10.65
N SER A 174 14.82 6.26 -10.18
CA SER A 174 13.51 6.75 -10.60
C SER A 174 13.30 8.18 -10.12
N ASN A 175 12.87 9.07 -11.02
CA ASN A 175 12.52 10.43 -10.64
C ASN A 175 11.10 10.50 -10.05
N LYS A 176 10.75 11.67 -9.48
CA LYS A 176 9.44 11.93 -8.87
C LYS A 176 8.26 11.54 -9.78
N ILE A 177 8.27 11.99 -11.04
CA ILE A 177 7.16 11.77 -11.99
C ILE A 177 6.97 10.28 -12.29
N ILE A 178 8.08 9.54 -12.46
CA ILE A 178 8.03 8.09 -12.65
C ILE A 178 7.35 7.43 -11.45
N LEU A 179 7.78 7.76 -10.23
CA LEU A 179 7.22 7.18 -9.01
C LEU A 179 5.73 7.54 -8.83
N GLU A 180 5.32 8.78 -9.12
CA GLU A 180 3.91 9.18 -9.08
C GLU A 180 3.06 8.39 -10.09
N ASN A 181 3.58 8.12 -11.29
CA ASN A 181 2.91 7.25 -12.28
C ASN A 181 2.85 5.78 -11.82
N GLU A 182 3.89 5.31 -11.12
CA GLU A 182 3.89 3.98 -10.51
C GLU A 182 2.85 3.86 -9.40
N VAL A 183 2.69 4.87 -8.54
CA VAL A 183 1.61 4.93 -7.52
C VAL A 183 0.24 4.80 -8.18
N TYR A 184 -0.01 5.53 -9.27
CA TYR A 184 -1.29 5.42 -10.00
C TYR A 184 -1.52 4.03 -10.60
N SER A 185 -0.48 3.47 -11.21
CA SER A 185 -0.54 2.14 -11.82
C SER A 185 -0.72 1.06 -10.75
N TYR A 186 -0.11 1.24 -9.58
CA TYR A 186 -0.30 0.37 -8.42
C TYR A 186 -1.74 0.45 -7.89
N TYR A 187 -2.32 1.65 -7.76
CA TYR A 187 -3.75 1.82 -7.44
C TYR A 187 -4.62 0.98 -8.39
N ARG A 188 -4.40 1.09 -9.70
CA ARG A 188 -5.16 0.32 -10.70
C ARG A 188 -5.02 -1.19 -10.52
N ARG A 189 -3.82 -1.69 -10.18
CA ARG A 189 -3.62 -3.12 -9.83
C ARG A 189 -4.41 -3.54 -8.62
N VAL A 190 -4.39 -2.74 -7.56
CA VAL A 190 -5.15 -3.02 -6.32
C VAL A 190 -6.64 -3.12 -6.63
N ILE A 191 -7.18 -2.21 -7.44
CA ILE A 191 -8.61 -2.26 -7.82
C ILE A 191 -8.92 -3.47 -8.70
N CYS A 192 -8.02 -3.82 -9.62
CA CYS A 192 -8.18 -5.05 -10.37
C CYS A 192 -8.21 -6.28 -9.46
N LEU A 193 -7.29 -6.39 -8.49
CA LEU A 193 -7.31 -7.52 -7.57
C LEU A 193 -8.58 -7.50 -6.69
N TYR A 194 -9.00 -6.33 -6.21
CA TYR A 194 -10.24 -6.17 -5.46
C TYR A 194 -11.48 -6.64 -6.24
N SER A 195 -11.49 -6.48 -7.57
CA SER A 195 -12.62 -6.91 -8.41
C SER A 195 -12.91 -8.40 -8.34
N LEU A 196 -11.94 -9.23 -7.93
CA LEU A 196 -12.15 -10.66 -7.67
C LEU A 196 -13.16 -10.94 -6.55
N ILE A 197 -13.56 -9.92 -5.79
CA ILE A 197 -14.60 -10.04 -4.78
C ILE A 197 -15.95 -10.50 -5.35
N THR A 198 -16.20 -10.28 -6.63
CA THR A 198 -17.42 -10.71 -7.30
C THR A 198 -17.35 -12.13 -7.86
N THR A 199 -16.19 -12.77 -7.83
CA THR A 199 -15.97 -14.04 -8.53
C THR A 199 -15.89 -15.22 -7.56
N ASP A 200 -15.83 -16.42 -8.12
CA ASP A 200 -15.73 -17.65 -7.34
C ASP A 200 -14.37 -17.85 -6.66
N VAL A 201 -13.38 -16.97 -6.94
CA VAL A 201 -12.12 -16.90 -6.17
C VAL A 201 -12.41 -16.75 -4.67
N MET A 202 -13.48 -16.03 -4.31
CA MET A 202 -13.88 -15.84 -2.92
C MET A 202 -14.48 -17.10 -2.28
N LYS A 203 -14.85 -18.13 -3.05
CA LYS A 203 -15.51 -19.34 -2.55
C LYS A 203 -14.55 -20.52 -2.42
N PHE A 204 -13.68 -20.70 -3.41
CA PHE A 204 -12.84 -21.90 -3.50
C PHE A 204 -11.50 -21.72 -2.78
N THR A 205 -11.21 -22.58 -1.80
CA THR A 205 -9.98 -22.55 -0.99
C THR A 205 -8.71 -22.46 -1.82
N GLN A 206 -8.59 -23.29 -2.87
CA GLN A 206 -7.43 -23.27 -3.76
C GLN A 206 -7.26 -21.90 -4.45
N LYS A 207 -8.35 -21.28 -4.92
CA LYS A 207 -8.28 -19.95 -5.56
C LYS A 207 -7.97 -18.84 -4.55
N ARG A 208 -8.44 -18.96 -3.31
CA ARG A 208 -8.08 -18.05 -2.21
C ARG A 208 -6.59 -18.10 -1.89
N GLU A 209 -5.98 -19.28 -1.89
CA GLU A 209 -4.53 -19.45 -1.70
C GLU A 209 -3.74 -18.70 -2.79
N GLN A 210 -4.21 -18.76 -4.04
CA GLN A 210 -3.56 -18.04 -5.12
C GLN A 210 -3.79 -16.52 -5.04
N LEU A 211 -4.96 -16.09 -4.56
CA LEU A 211 -5.20 -14.68 -4.22
C LEU A 211 -4.26 -14.18 -3.10
N PHE A 212 -3.92 -15.02 -2.11
CA PHE A 212 -2.91 -14.67 -1.10
C PHE A 212 -1.56 -14.35 -1.73
N LYS A 213 -1.13 -15.14 -2.72
CA LYS A 213 0.12 -14.88 -3.43
C LYS A 213 0.10 -13.56 -4.18
N GLU A 214 -1.02 -13.25 -4.83
CA GLU A 214 -1.20 -11.96 -5.51
C GLU A 214 -1.22 -10.78 -4.52
N LEU A 215 -1.83 -10.95 -3.33
CA LEU A 215 -1.80 -9.93 -2.28
C LEU A 215 -0.41 -9.73 -1.68
N ASN A 216 0.33 -10.81 -1.41
CA ASN A 216 1.70 -10.75 -0.92
C ASN A 216 2.63 -10.09 -1.95
N PHE A 217 2.41 -10.37 -3.24
CA PHE A 217 3.08 -9.67 -4.33
C PHE A 217 2.80 -8.16 -4.29
N LEU A 218 1.53 -7.76 -4.19
CA LEU A 218 1.17 -6.34 -4.09
C LEU A 218 1.82 -5.67 -2.88
N LYS A 219 1.86 -6.33 -1.71
CA LYS A 219 2.55 -5.82 -0.51
C LYS A 219 4.04 -5.58 -0.78
N LYS A 220 4.75 -6.54 -1.36
CA LYS A 220 6.19 -6.37 -1.69
C LYS A 220 6.44 -5.25 -2.70
N LEU A 221 5.55 -5.11 -3.69
CA LEU A 221 5.62 -4.02 -4.67
C LEU A 221 5.36 -2.65 -4.00
N LEU A 222 4.35 -2.56 -3.14
CA LEU A 222 4.06 -1.36 -2.36
C LEU A 222 5.26 -0.98 -1.49
N GLU A 223 5.81 -1.96 -0.78
CA GLU A 223 6.97 -1.78 0.09
C GLU A 223 8.18 -1.22 -0.67
N SER A 224 8.45 -1.77 -1.85
CA SER A 224 9.50 -1.27 -2.75
C SER A 224 9.27 0.19 -3.16
N LEU A 225 8.02 0.50 -3.52
CA LEU A 225 7.63 1.82 -4.01
C LEU A 225 7.74 2.86 -2.89
N ILE A 226 7.15 2.60 -1.72
CA ILE A 226 7.14 3.56 -0.60
C ILE A 226 8.54 3.79 -0.03
N VAL A 227 9.39 2.75 0.06
CA VAL A 227 10.79 2.93 0.48
C VAL A 227 11.51 3.86 -0.49
N THR A 228 11.35 3.65 -1.80
CA THR A 228 12.00 4.48 -2.82
C THR A 228 11.50 5.93 -2.77
N MET A 229 10.21 6.14 -2.57
CA MET A 229 9.64 7.49 -2.43
C MET A 229 10.05 8.18 -1.12
N ASP A 230 10.25 7.43 -0.05
CA ASP A 230 10.76 7.93 1.22
C ASP A 230 12.24 8.33 1.13
N ILE A 231 13.09 7.57 0.43
CA ILE A 231 14.49 7.98 0.14
C ILE A 231 14.51 9.38 -0.48
N MET A 232 13.57 9.65 -1.38
CA MET A 232 13.44 10.94 -2.05
C MET A 232 12.73 12.02 -1.20
N GLY A 233 12.18 11.67 -0.04
CA GLY A 233 11.43 12.57 0.83
C GLY A 233 10.10 13.04 0.21
N LEU A 234 9.52 12.27 -0.72
CA LEU A 234 8.31 12.68 -1.46
C LEU A 234 7.08 12.77 -0.56
N ARG A 235 6.85 11.76 0.29
CA ARG A 235 5.73 11.77 1.25
C ARG A 235 5.78 12.99 2.16
N PHE A 236 6.96 13.29 2.68
CA PHE A 236 7.17 14.49 3.50
C PHE A 236 6.86 15.77 2.70
N THR A 237 7.33 15.85 1.46
CA THR A 237 7.07 16.98 0.56
C THR A 237 5.57 17.17 0.29
N TYR A 238 4.83 16.10 0.04
CA TYR A 238 3.37 16.15 -0.15
C TYR A 238 2.65 16.59 1.11
N PHE A 239 3.02 16.03 2.26
CA PHE A 239 2.48 16.46 3.55
C PHE A 239 2.72 17.95 3.80
N ALA A 240 3.95 18.43 3.64
CA ALA A 240 4.30 19.83 3.84
C ALA A 240 3.53 20.75 2.89
N THR A 241 3.44 20.39 1.60
CA THR A 241 2.71 21.16 0.59
C THR A 241 1.21 21.24 0.90
N ASN A 242 0.59 20.10 1.23
CA ASN A 242 -0.82 20.06 1.59
C ASN A 242 -1.11 20.84 2.86
N PHE A 243 -0.25 20.69 3.87
CA PHE A 243 -0.31 21.44 5.10
C PHE A 243 -0.25 22.95 4.83
N THR A 244 0.74 23.44 4.07
CA THR A 244 0.88 24.88 3.76
C THR A 244 -0.26 25.44 2.92
N ASN A 245 -0.80 24.66 1.98
CA ASN A 245 -1.83 25.14 1.06
C ASN A 245 -3.22 25.24 1.71
N HIS A 246 -3.53 24.37 2.66
CA HIS A 246 -4.86 24.28 3.27
C HIS A 246 -4.93 25.01 4.62
N TYR A 247 -3.81 25.18 5.30
CA TYR A 247 -3.71 26.01 6.48
C TYR A 247 -3.81 27.51 6.12
N PRO A 248 -4.54 28.38 6.86
CA PRO A 248 -5.41 28.14 8.02
C PRO A 248 -6.90 27.94 7.65
N ARG A 249 -7.20 27.75 6.36
CA ARG A 249 -8.58 27.78 5.83
C ARG A 249 -9.37 26.51 6.16
N THR A 250 -8.69 25.42 6.48
CA THR A 250 -9.29 24.17 6.91
C THR A 250 -9.26 24.04 8.44
N SER A 251 -10.40 23.69 9.04
CA SER A 251 -10.42 23.17 10.40
C SER A 251 -9.42 22.03 10.51
N PHE A 252 -8.52 22.07 11.50
CA PHE A 252 -7.60 20.96 11.79
C PHE A 252 -8.38 19.63 11.76
N GLY A 253 -8.01 18.73 10.85
CA GLY A 253 -8.67 17.42 10.67
C GLY A 253 -9.67 17.31 9.51
N SER A 254 -9.93 18.36 8.73
CA SER A 254 -10.71 18.20 7.49
C SER A 254 -9.84 17.58 6.38
N GLY A 255 -9.77 16.25 6.35
CA GLY A 255 -9.20 15.52 5.21
C GLY A 255 -10.03 15.72 3.93
N PRO A 256 -9.54 15.26 2.77
CA PRO A 256 -10.30 15.31 1.52
C PRO A 256 -11.64 14.58 1.67
N SER A 257 -12.69 15.13 1.05
CA SER A 257 -14.05 14.58 1.10
C SER A 257 -14.22 13.21 0.45
N ARG A 258 -13.21 12.76 -0.33
CA ARG A 258 -13.13 11.45 -0.97
C ARG A 258 -11.75 10.86 -0.75
N ARG A 259 -11.71 9.60 -0.30
CA ARG A 259 -10.49 8.84 -0.01
C ARG A 259 -10.35 7.66 -0.95
N LEU A 260 -9.13 7.18 -1.21
CA LEU A 260 -8.91 6.02 -2.09
C LEU A 260 -9.68 4.78 -1.61
N ARG A 261 -9.77 4.57 -0.29
CA ARG A 261 -10.55 3.48 0.31
C ARG A 261 -12.04 3.51 -0.04
N ASP A 262 -12.61 4.67 -0.44
CA ASP A 262 -14.04 4.77 -0.76
C ASP A 262 -14.45 3.90 -1.95
N ILE A 263 -13.49 3.49 -2.79
CA ILE A 263 -13.72 2.54 -3.87
C ILE A 263 -14.35 1.22 -3.36
N VAL A 264 -14.03 0.79 -2.13
CA VAL A 264 -14.57 -0.45 -1.56
C VAL A 264 -16.03 -0.32 -1.10
N ARG A 265 -16.52 0.92 -0.97
CA ARG A 265 -17.92 1.23 -0.65
C ARG A 265 -18.82 1.16 -1.88
N ILE A 266 -18.25 1.16 -3.08
CA ILE A 266 -18.99 0.97 -4.32
C ILE A 266 -19.61 -0.44 -4.32
N PRO A 267 -20.88 -0.61 -4.74
CA PRO A 267 -21.51 -1.92 -4.81
C PRO A 267 -20.68 -2.94 -5.61
N GLU A 268 -20.51 -4.15 -5.06
CA GLU A 268 -19.65 -5.19 -5.63
C GLU A 268 -19.98 -5.49 -7.10
N TYR A 269 -21.27 -5.52 -7.48
CA TYR A 269 -21.68 -5.82 -8.85
C TYR A 269 -21.06 -4.89 -9.92
N LYS A 270 -20.64 -3.67 -9.55
CA LYS A 270 -19.97 -2.75 -10.49
C LYS A 270 -18.56 -3.20 -10.88
N PHE A 271 -17.98 -4.14 -10.14
CA PHE A 271 -16.67 -4.72 -10.42
C PHE A 271 -16.73 -6.02 -11.22
N ALA A 272 -17.93 -6.58 -11.46
CA ALA A 272 -18.09 -7.93 -12.01
C ALA A 272 -17.32 -8.16 -13.31
N HIS A 273 -17.50 -7.26 -14.29
CA HIS A 273 -16.81 -7.33 -15.58
C HIS A 273 -15.28 -7.28 -15.42
N LEU A 274 -14.76 -6.42 -14.54
CA LEU A 274 -13.33 -6.36 -14.28
C LEU A 274 -12.85 -7.66 -13.61
N GLY A 275 -13.64 -8.20 -12.67
CA GLY A 275 -13.35 -9.48 -12.00
C GLY A 275 -13.18 -10.63 -13.00
N ASP A 276 -14.07 -10.72 -13.99
CA ASP A 276 -13.99 -11.74 -15.04
C ASP A 276 -12.72 -11.58 -15.90
N LEU A 277 -12.36 -10.35 -16.26
CA LEU A 277 -11.11 -10.08 -16.99
C LEU A 277 -9.89 -10.50 -16.17
N VAL A 278 -9.88 -10.23 -14.86
CA VAL A 278 -8.74 -10.56 -13.98
C VAL A 278 -8.60 -12.06 -13.80
N VAL A 279 -9.70 -12.79 -13.56
CA VAL A 279 -9.69 -14.27 -13.47
C VAL A 279 -9.13 -14.88 -14.75
N ASN A 280 -9.52 -14.35 -15.91
CA ASN A 280 -9.08 -14.85 -17.21
C ASN A 280 -7.67 -14.38 -17.61
N GLY A 281 -7.06 -13.44 -16.87
CA GLY A 281 -5.73 -12.90 -17.18
C GLY A 281 -4.60 -13.43 -16.29
N LEU A 282 -4.89 -13.72 -15.03
CA LEU A 282 -3.90 -14.16 -14.05
C LEU A 282 -3.78 -15.68 -14.00
N ILE A 283 -2.59 -16.22 -14.31
CA ILE A 283 -2.32 -17.68 -14.29
C ILE A 283 -2.66 -18.28 -12.93
N ASN A 284 -2.36 -17.56 -11.85
CA ASN A 284 -2.63 -17.99 -10.47
C ASN A 284 -4.12 -18.28 -10.23
N LEU A 285 -5.06 -17.70 -10.98
CA LEU A 285 -6.50 -17.76 -10.66
C LEU A 285 -7.31 -18.72 -11.55
N LEU A 286 -6.64 -19.33 -12.54
CA LEU A 286 -7.20 -20.35 -13.43
C LEU A 286 -7.47 -21.63 -12.64
#